data_AF-A0A0D0KYW3-F1
#
_entry.id   AF-A0A0D0KYW3-F1
#
_cell.length_a   1.000
_cell.length_b   1.000
_cell.length_c   1.000
_cell.angle_alpha   90.00
_cell.angle_beta   90.00
_cell.angle_gamma   90.00
#
_symmetry.space_group_name_H-M   'P 1'
#
loop_
_entity.id
_entity.type
_entity.pdbx_description
1 polymer ?
#
loop_
_entity_poly.entity_id
_entity_poly.type
_entity_poly.pdbx_seq_one_letter_code
_entity_poly.pdbx_strand_id
1 'polypeptide(L)'
;MQASPGSENARPPLMRRLARLMTWFGSSRKWWAVGLCGAMLAAITEPLMAALLKPLLDRGFTRGEMPLWFVPAAVLMLFAVRGIAQFISQYALSRIANEGMQKLRRVLFERLLGAELALFTRQSASALSNTVVYEVQTGAMLLVQALLGLSRDGFTLIALLGYLVYLNWKLTLIVAFLVPSISWIMKVFSKRLYKLTQQGQQATDELAYVVEENVLAHRVVRLHGAEQAQERRFEQLSQRLNRLAVKSTIAQAATTPLTQMMASLALSIVVMIALWQSGKQGFTVGGFVAYITAMLMLIAPIRRLAEVAGPITRGLAALERGLILVDEVAPESQGSFEMAHADGHIELRNVQVSYRGDDEQRALDGVSLTIQPGQVVAFVGPSGSGKTTLVNLLPRFVQPSGGQVLLDGHDTSEWKLKSLRAQFAMVSQDVVMLNDTLAANVALGSEIDRERVNECLVAANLSAHVENLPQGMDTVLGHNATQLSGGQRQRLAIARALYKNAPVLLLDEATSALDTESERLVQDALQRLMQNRTTLIVAHRLSTIQHADRIIVMEQGRIAEQGSHQQLMALDGLYARLQTLAVRSATPGQDPTL
;
A
#
# COMPACT_ATOMS: atom_id res chain seq x y z
N MET A 1 -13.66 16.69 11.08
CA MET A 1 -13.05 17.95 10.59
C MET A 1 -12.15 17.64 9.41
N GLN A 2 -12.44 18.22 8.25
CA GLN A 2 -11.47 18.35 7.17
C GLN A 2 -10.28 19.13 7.73
N ALA A 3 -9.08 18.56 7.63
CA ALA A 3 -7.87 19.21 8.10
C ALA A 3 -7.73 20.59 7.44
N SER A 4 -7.61 21.63 8.26
CA SER A 4 -7.15 22.94 7.81
C SER A 4 -5.82 22.78 7.06
N PRO A 5 -5.58 23.53 5.97
CA PRO A 5 -4.34 23.45 5.21
C PRO A 5 -3.21 24.15 5.98
N GLY A 6 -2.74 23.51 7.06
CA GLY A 6 -1.60 23.95 7.85
C GLY A 6 -0.30 23.50 7.18
N SER A 7 0.47 24.47 6.71
CA SER A 7 1.87 24.37 6.24
C SER A 7 2.15 23.26 5.22
N GLU A 8 2.13 23.61 3.92
CA GLU A 8 3.02 22.96 2.96
C GLU A 8 4.46 23.19 3.44
N ASN A 9 4.98 22.27 4.26
CA ASN A 9 6.42 22.11 4.42
C ASN A 9 7.01 22.11 3.02
N ALA A 10 7.82 23.12 2.70
CA ALA A 10 8.37 23.34 1.37
C ALA A 10 8.95 22.01 0.88
N ARG A 11 8.24 21.39 -0.06
CA ARG A 11 8.55 20.06 -0.59
C ARG A 11 10.04 20.05 -0.94
N PRO A 12 10.86 19.14 -0.38
CA PRO A 12 12.30 19.17 -0.64
C PRO A 12 12.57 19.19 -2.14
N PRO A 13 13.61 19.89 -2.61
CA PRO A 13 13.88 20.02 -4.04
C PRO A 13 13.99 18.64 -4.70
N LEU A 14 13.53 18.54 -5.95
CA LEU A 14 13.41 17.29 -6.72
C LEU A 14 14.70 16.46 -6.68
N MET A 15 15.87 17.10 -6.74
CA MET A 15 17.17 16.43 -6.62
C MET A 15 17.38 15.70 -5.30
N ARG A 16 16.97 16.27 -4.15
CA ARG A 16 17.08 15.59 -2.84
C ARG A 16 16.17 14.37 -2.78
N ARG A 17 14.97 14.47 -3.36
CA ARG A 17 14.00 13.38 -3.44
C ARG A 17 14.51 12.23 -4.32
N LEU A 18 15.10 12.55 -5.49
CA LEU A 18 15.74 11.54 -6.34
C LEU A 18 16.98 10.92 -5.69
N ALA A 19 17.83 11.71 -5.02
CA ALA A 19 18.99 11.19 -4.31
C ALA A 19 18.61 10.20 -3.21
N ARG A 20 17.49 10.45 -2.53
CA ARG A 20 16.92 9.52 -1.56
C ARG A 20 16.49 8.20 -2.20
N LEU A 21 15.89 8.23 -3.39
CA LEU A 21 15.51 7.00 -4.10
C LEU A 21 16.73 6.20 -4.55
N MET A 22 17.83 6.88 -4.87
CA MET A 22 19.09 6.22 -5.23
C MET A 22 19.68 5.38 -4.09
N THR A 23 19.27 5.54 -2.83
CA THR A 23 19.70 4.62 -1.75
C THR A 23 19.16 3.21 -1.98
N TRP A 24 17.93 3.08 -2.47
CA TRP A 24 17.26 1.81 -2.72
C TRP A 24 17.68 1.22 -4.07
N PHE A 25 17.62 2.03 -5.13
CA PHE A 25 17.86 1.61 -6.51
C PHE A 25 19.32 1.72 -6.97
N GLY A 26 20.19 2.40 -6.21
CA GLY A 26 21.61 2.59 -6.55
C GLY A 26 22.55 1.48 -6.06
N SER A 27 22.04 0.52 -5.28
CA SER A 27 22.85 -0.60 -4.76
C SER A 27 23.44 -1.48 -5.86
N SER A 28 22.79 -1.55 -7.02
CA SER A 28 23.19 -2.38 -8.16
C SER A 28 24.08 -1.62 -9.15
N ARG A 29 25.21 -1.08 -8.67
CA ARG A 29 26.15 -0.23 -9.46
C ARG A 29 26.61 -0.87 -10.77
N LYS A 30 26.80 -2.20 -10.78
CA LYS A 30 27.18 -2.97 -11.99
C LYS A 30 26.13 -2.84 -13.09
N TRP A 31 24.85 -3.01 -12.76
CA TRP A 31 23.76 -2.91 -13.71
C TRP A 31 23.56 -1.48 -14.21
N TRP A 32 23.76 -0.47 -13.35
CA TRP A 32 23.75 0.93 -13.79
C TRP A 32 24.83 1.22 -14.83
N ALA A 33 26.06 0.74 -14.61
CA ALA A 33 27.14 0.89 -15.57
C ALA A 33 26.81 0.19 -16.91
N VAL A 34 26.37 -1.08 -16.86
CA VAL A 34 25.96 -1.83 -18.06
C VAL A 34 24.81 -1.13 -18.80
N GLY A 35 23.82 -0.61 -18.06
CA GLY A 35 22.67 0.09 -18.61
C GLY A 35 23.03 1.39 -19.32
N LEU A 36 23.89 2.20 -18.69
CA LEU A 36 24.38 3.46 -19.24
C LEU A 36 25.31 3.23 -20.44
N CYS A 37 26.23 2.27 -20.37
CA CYS A 37 27.09 1.92 -21.48
C CYS A 37 26.30 1.42 -22.69
N GLY A 38 25.30 0.54 -22.46
CA GLY A 38 24.39 0.09 -23.52
C GLY A 38 23.59 1.24 -24.13
N ALA A 39 23.07 2.16 -23.31
CA ALA A 39 22.35 3.35 -23.79
C ALA A 39 23.26 4.27 -24.62
N MET A 40 24.50 4.51 -24.16
CA MET A 40 25.48 5.32 -24.86
C MET A 40 25.91 4.69 -26.19
N LEU A 41 26.17 3.38 -26.20
CA LEU A 41 26.51 2.65 -27.43
C LEU A 41 25.36 2.72 -28.44
N ALA A 42 24.12 2.49 -28.00
CA ALA A 42 22.93 2.63 -28.85
C ALA A 42 22.77 4.05 -29.37
N ALA A 43 23.01 5.08 -28.54
CA ALA A 43 22.90 6.48 -28.92
C ALA A 43 23.91 6.88 -30.01
N ILE A 44 25.16 6.40 -29.92
CA ILE A 44 26.20 6.69 -30.90
C ILE A 44 25.86 6.09 -32.26
N THR A 45 25.19 4.94 -32.33
CA THR A 45 24.81 4.34 -33.62
C THR A 45 23.85 5.22 -34.45
N GLU A 46 23.14 6.15 -33.81
CA GLU A 46 22.06 6.91 -34.45
C GLU A 46 22.57 7.94 -35.46
N PRO A 47 23.56 8.81 -35.15
CA PRO A 47 24.25 9.63 -36.15
C PRO A 47 24.96 8.83 -37.25
N LEU A 48 25.53 7.65 -36.93
CA LEU A 48 26.22 6.83 -37.93
C LEU A 48 25.27 6.41 -39.06
N MET A 49 23.99 6.20 -38.76
CA MET A 49 22.99 5.89 -39.79
C MET A 49 22.82 7.03 -40.78
N ALA A 50 22.78 8.28 -40.32
CA ALA A 50 22.76 9.45 -41.20
C ALA A 50 24.09 9.62 -41.95
N ALA A 51 25.22 9.30 -41.29
CA ALA A 51 26.55 9.36 -41.91
C ALA A 51 26.75 8.38 -43.05
N LEU A 52 26.14 7.18 -42.99
CA LEU A 52 26.19 6.18 -44.05
C LEU A 52 25.53 6.64 -45.36
N LEU A 53 24.60 7.60 -45.31
CA LEU A 53 23.97 8.15 -46.52
C LEU A 53 24.94 8.97 -47.37
N LYS A 54 25.92 9.64 -46.74
CA LYS A 54 26.90 10.44 -47.46
C LYS A 54 27.73 9.61 -48.46
N PRO A 55 28.48 8.56 -48.06
CA PRO A 55 29.24 7.75 -49.00
C PRO A 55 28.33 6.99 -49.96
N LEU A 56 27.14 6.55 -49.54
CA LEU A 56 26.17 5.89 -50.43
C LEU A 56 25.77 6.80 -51.60
N LEU A 57 25.49 8.08 -51.32
CA LEU A 57 25.05 9.03 -52.35
C LEU A 57 26.20 9.61 -53.16
N ASP A 58 27.35 9.86 -52.53
CA ASP A 58 28.51 10.45 -53.20
C ASP A 58 29.27 9.42 -54.06
N ARG A 59 29.32 8.14 -53.65
CA ARG A 59 30.15 7.09 -54.30
C ARG A 59 29.39 5.81 -54.65
N GLY A 60 28.19 5.59 -54.13
CA GLY A 60 27.45 4.32 -54.31
C GLY A 60 26.70 4.23 -55.63
N PHE A 61 26.37 5.39 -56.22
CA PHE A 61 25.71 5.47 -57.53
C PHE A 61 26.70 5.69 -58.69
N THR A 62 27.98 5.93 -58.40
CA THR A 62 29.08 5.96 -59.37
C THR A 62 29.64 4.54 -59.56
N ARG A 63 29.65 4.04 -60.81
CA ARG A 63 30.11 2.67 -61.11
C ARG A 63 31.60 2.49 -60.74
N GLY A 64 31.90 1.51 -59.89
CA GLY A 64 33.27 1.02 -59.63
C GLY A 64 33.94 1.50 -58.35
N GLU A 65 33.32 2.38 -57.55
CA GLU A 65 33.96 2.97 -56.37
C GLU A 65 33.65 2.25 -55.04
N MET A 66 32.57 1.45 -54.96
CA MET A 66 32.21 0.70 -53.74
C MET A 66 31.66 -0.71 -54.04
N PRO A 67 32.02 -1.73 -53.23
CA PRO A 67 31.43 -3.06 -53.32
C PRO A 67 29.93 -3.02 -52.98
N LEU A 68 29.09 -3.66 -53.80
CA LEU A 68 27.63 -3.68 -53.65
C LEU A 68 27.13 -4.18 -52.28
N TRP A 69 27.92 -5.04 -51.61
CA TRP A 69 27.59 -5.65 -50.32
C TRP A 69 27.96 -4.79 -49.11
N PHE A 70 28.80 -3.75 -49.28
CA PHE A 70 29.33 -2.97 -48.17
C PHE A 70 28.22 -2.21 -47.41
N VAL A 71 27.34 -1.50 -48.12
CA VAL A 71 26.29 -0.70 -47.49
C VAL A 71 25.23 -1.58 -46.80
N PRO A 72 24.67 -2.63 -47.44
CA PRO A 72 23.77 -3.56 -46.75
C PRO A 72 24.40 -4.21 -45.51
N ALA A 73 25.67 -4.64 -45.60
CA ALA A 73 26.38 -5.23 -44.47
C ALA A 73 26.61 -4.22 -43.33
N ALA A 74 27.00 -2.98 -43.65
CA ALA A 74 27.19 -1.92 -42.67
C ALA A 74 25.87 -1.56 -41.96
N VAL A 75 24.78 -1.44 -42.72
CA VAL A 75 23.44 -1.20 -42.16
C VAL A 75 23.03 -2.34 -41.23
N LEU A 76 23.16 -3.60 -41.68
CA LEU A 76 22.80 -4.77 -40.88
C LEU A 76 23.62 -4.85 -39.59
N MET A 77 24.94 -4.65 -39.67
CA MET A 77 25.82 -4.62 -38.50
C MET A 77 25.41 -3.52 -37.53
N LEU A 78 25.14 -2.32 -38.03
CA LEU A 78 24.79 -1.17 -37.20
C LEU A 78 23.45 -1.39 -36.49
N PHE A 79 22.44 -1.94 -37.17
CA PHE A 79 21.18 -2.33 -36.54
C PHE A 79 21.35 -3.47 -35.54
N ALA A 80 22.23 -4.45 -35.81
CA ALA A 80 22.52 -5.53 -34.87
C ALA A 80 23.19 -5.00 -33.58
N VAL A 81 24.23 -4.16 -33.72
CA VAL A 81 24.91 -3.52 -32.58
C VAL A 81 23.94 -2.66 -31.79
N ARG A 82 23.12 -1.84 -32.47
CA ARG A 82 22.07 -1.03 -31.84
C ARG A 82 21.08 -1.90 -31.07
N GLY A 83 20.58 -2.97 -31.69
CA GLY A 83 19.62 -3.89 -31.11
C GLY A 83 20.15 -4.56 -29.84
N ILE A 84 21.38 -5.08 -29.89
CA ILE A 84 22.06 -5.71 -28.75
C ILE A 84 22.28 -4.67 -27.63
N ALA A 85 22.77 -3.48 -27.97
CA ALA A 85 23.00 -2.41 -26.99
C ALA A 85 21.69 -1.98 -26.30
N GLN A 86 20.60 -1.85 -27.06
CA GLN A 86 19.27 -1.54 -26.53
C GLN A 86 18.75 -2.66 -25.63
N PHE A 87 18.93 -3.92 -26.03
CA PHE A 87 18.54 -5.08 -25.25
C PHE A 87 19.28 -5.14 -23.92
N ILE A 88 20.61 -4.98 -23.93
CA ILE A 88 21.45 -4.97 -22.73
C ILE A 88 21.02 -3.84 -21.79
N SER A 89 20.79 -2.63 -22.32
CA SER A 89 20.34 -1.48 -21.54
C SER A 89 18.97 -1.73 -20.90
N GLN A 90 18.01 -2.26 -21.66
CA GLN A 90 16.66 -2.59 -21.18
C GLN A 90 16.67 -3.74 -20.15
N TYR A 91 17.53 -4.74 -20.32
CA TYR A 91 17.68 -5.84 -19.36
C TYR A 91 18.26 -5.33 -18.03
N ALA A 92 19.34 -4.54 -18.10
CA ALA A 92 19.95 -3.93 -16.93
C ALA A 92 18.96 -3.03 -16.16
N LEU A 93 18.16 -2.25 -16.89
CA LEU A 93 17.05 -1.44 -16.35
C LEU A 93 16.06 -2.28 -15.54
N SER A 94 15.58 -3.38 -16.14
CA SER A 94 14.62 -4.26 -15.49
C SER A 94 15.19 -4.88 -14.22
N ARG A 95 16.48 -5.26 -14.22
CA ARG A 95 17.18 -5.75 -13.02
C ARG A 95 17.24 -4.70 -11.92
N ILE A 96 17.66 -3.47 -12.22
CA ILE A 96 17.75 -2.37 -11.24
C ILE A 96 16.38 -2.10 -10.61
N ALA A 97 15.34 -1.98 -11.43
CA ALA A 97 13.99 -1.69 -10.96
C ALA A 97 13.45 -2.80 -10.05
N ASN A 98 13.59 -4.07 -10.47
CA ASN A 98 13.07 -5.20 -9.70
C ASN A 98 13.84 -5.47 -8.41
N GLU A 99 15.17 -5.39 -8.42
CA GLU A 99 16.00 -5.56 -7.21
C GLU A 99 15.76 -4.44 -6.19
N GLY A 100 15.68 -3.20 -6.65
CA GLY A 100 15.33 -2.06 -5.80
C GLY A 100 13.92 -2.19 -5.22
N MET A 101 12.95 -2.63 -6.02
CA MET A 101 11.58 -2.83 -5.59
C MET A 101 11.46 -3.96 -4.54
N GLN A 102 12.19 -5.06 -4.71
CA GLN A 102 12.21 -6.16 -3.74
C GLN A 102 12.68 -5.68 -2.36
N LYS A 103 13.76 -4.89 -2.30
CA LYS A 103 14.28 -4.32 -1.05
C LYS A 103 13.29 -3.36 -0.41
N LEU A 104 12.70 -2.48 -1.22
CA LEU A 104 11.72 -1.51 -0.75
C LEU A 104 10.46 -2.19 -0.21
N ARG A 105 9.92 -3.20 -0.90
CA ARG A 105 8.77 -3.99 -0.42
C ARG A 105 9.03 -4.67 0.91
N ARG A 106 10.21 -5.24 1.08
CA ARG A 106 10.59 -5.87 2.35
C ARG A 106 10.51 -4.87 3.50
N VAL A 107 11.12 -3.69 3.34
CA VAL A 107 11.11 -2.66 4.40
C VAL A 107 9.72 -2.07 4.61
N LEU A 108 8.95 -1.85 3.54
CA LEU A 108 7.55 -1.40 3.65
C LEU A 108 6.71 -2.38 4.46
N PHE A 109 6.85 -3.67 4.19
CA PHE A 109 6.11 -4.70 4.91
C PHE A 109 6.59 -4.84 6.36
N GLU A 110 7.90 -4.83 6.61
CA GLU A 110 8.47 -4.79 7.97
C GLU A 110 7.96 -3.59 8.78
N ARG A 111 7.87 -2.41 8.14
CA ARG A 111 7.32 -1.18 8.76
C ARG A 111 5.83 -1.29 9.04
N LEU A 112 5.06 -1.87 8.12
CA LEU A 112 3.62 -2.10 8.32
C LEU A 112 3.37 -3.05 9.50
N LEU A 113 4.19 -4.09 9.68
CA LEU A 113 4.05 -5.03 10.80
C LEU A 113 4.46 -4.43 12.16
N GLY A 114 5.35 -3.43 12.18
CA GLY A 114 5.81 -2.76 13.39
C GLY A 114 5.15 -1.40 13.67
N ALA A 115 4.16 -1.01 12.85
CA ALA A 115 3.50 0.28 12.92
C ALA A 115 2.58 0.39 14.14
N GLU A 116 2.45 1.60 14.68
CA GLU A 116 1.39 1.89 15.65
C GLU A 116 -0.01 1.62 15.07
N LEU A 117 -0.90 1.08 15.92
CA LEU A 117 -2.24 0.68 15.49
C LEU A 117 -3.10 1.83 14.96
N ALA A 118 -2.77 3.08 15.32
CA ALA A 118 -3.41 4.28 14.80
C ALA A 118 -3.29 4.41 13.27
N LEU A 119 -2.32 3.74 12.64
CA LEU A 119 -2.23 3.68 11.18
C LEU A 119 -3.45 2.96 10.57
N PHE A 120 -3.84 1.82 11.15
CA PHE A 120 -4.90 0.95 10.61
C PHE A 120 -6.32 1.50 10.85
N THR A 121 -6.47 2.47 11.77
CA THR A 121 -7.73 3.21 11.93
C THR A 121 -7.85 4.38 10.94
N ARG A 122 -6.71 4.90 10.45
CA ARG A 122 -6.67 6.03 9.50
C ARG A 122 -6.65 5.59 8.03
N GLN A 123 -6.10 4.42 7.73
CA GLN A 123 -6.00 3.89 6.37
C GLN A 123 -6.66 2.52 6.25
N SER A 124 -7.38 2.29 5.15
CA SER A 124 -7.97 0.99 4.86
C SER A 124 -6.90 -0.04 4.49
N ALA A 125 -7.20 -1.32 4.71
CA ALA A 125 -6.36 -2.42 4.26
C ALA A 125 -6.15 -2.41 2.73
N SER A 126 -7.17 -2.01 1.96
CA SER A 126 -7.08 -1.88 0.50
C SER A 126 -6.09 -0.79 0.08
N ALA A 127 -6.11 0.37 0.75
CA ALA A 127 -5.19 1.47 0.47
C ALA A 127 -3.74 1.06 0.75
N LEU A 128 -3.46 0.49 1.93
CA LEU A 128 -2.13 0.02 2.32
C LEU A 128 -1.61 -1.06 1.35
N SER A 129 -2.45 -2.03 1.00
CA SER A 129 -2.12 -3.07 0.03
C SER A 129 -1.79 -2.49 -1.35
N ASN A 130 -2.62 -1.57 -1.84
CA ASN A 130 -2.40 -0.92 -3.14
C ASN A 130 -1.08 -0.15 -3.17
N THR A 131 -0.77 0.60 -2.09
CA THR A 131 0.48 1.35 -1.99
C THR A 131 1.69 0.42 -2.01
N VAL A 132 1.72 -0.64 -1.18
CA VAL A 132 2.87 -1.55 -1.06
C VAL A 132 3.07 -2.39 -2.34
N VAL A 133 1.98 -2.86 -2.96
CA VAL A 133 2.04 -3.77 -4.11
C VAL A 133 2.15 -3.02 -5.42
N TYR A 134 1.24 -2.08 -5.73
CA TYR A 134 1.07 -1.54 -7.07
C TYR A 134 1.63 -0.13 -7.26
N GLU A 135 1.35 0.80 -6.35
CA GLU A 135 1.71 2.21 -6.56
C GLU A 135 3.23 2.39 -6.57
N VAL A 136 3.89 1.84 -5.55
CA VAL A 136 5.36 1.93 -5.43
C VAL A 136 6.03 1.19 -6.59
N GLN A 137 5.48 0.06 -7.05
CA GLN A 137 6.02 -0.67 -8.21
C GLN A 137 5.89 0.13 -9.50
N THR A 138 4.70 0.65 -9.77
CA THR A 138 4.42 1.46 -10.96
C THR A 138 5.29 2.71 -10.95
N GLY A 139 5.41 3.35 -9.79
CA GLY A 139 6.23 4.54 -9.61
C GLY A 139 7.71 4.29 -9.83
N ALA A 140 8.25 3.20 -9.27
CA ALA A 140 9.63 2.76 -9.50
C ALA A 140 9.90 2.52 -10.98
N MET A 141 9.05 1.74 -11.65
CA MET A 141 9.23 1.45 -13.08
C MET A 141 9.20 2.72 -13.93
N LEU A 142 8.24 3.63 -13.69
CA LEU A 142 8.16 4.90 -14.40
C LEU A 142 9.41 5.76 -14.22
N LEU A 143 9.92 5.86 -12.99
CA LEU A 143 11.12 6.65 -12.70
C LEU A 143 12.38 6.07 -13.32
N VAL A 144 12.59 4.76 -13.17
CA VAL A 144 13.79 4.10 -13.68
C VAL A 144 13.79 4.12 -15.23
N GLN A 145 12.62 3.90 -15.86
CA GLN A 145 12.46 4.10 -17.31
C GLN A 145 12.72 5.54 -17.74
N ALA A 146 12.21 6.52 -16.99
CA ALA A 146 12.38 7.93 -17.29
C ALA A 146 13.85 8.37 -17.19
N LEU A 147 14.58 7.90 -16.17
CA LEU A 147 15.99 8.26 -15.96
C LEU A 147 16.89 7.69 -17.06
N LEU A 148 16.66 6.44 -17.49
CA LEU A 148 17.39 5.87 -18.62
C LEU A 148 16.95 6.46 -19.96
N GLY A 149 15.66 6.76 -20.14
CA GLY A 149 15.17 7.49 -21.31
C GLY A 149 15.88 8.84 -21.44
N LEU A 150 16.00 9.59 -20.34
CA LEU A 150 16.75 10.84 -20.26
C LEU A 150 18.22 10.65 -20.66
N SER A 151 18.87 9.59 -20.15
CA SER A 151 20.26 9.28 -20.50
C SER A 151 20.41 8.92 -21.97
N ARG A 152 19.60 7.98 -22.49
CA ARG A 152 19.65 7.51 -23.87
C ARG A 152 19.36 8.65 -24.85
N ASP A 153 18.23 9.32 -24.70
CA ASP A 153 17.83 10.39 -25.62
C ASP A 153 18.71 11.62 -25.46
N GLY A 154 19.22 11.90 -24.26
CA GLY A 154 20.22 12.94 -24.01
C GLY A 154 21.53 12.65 -24.74
N PHE A 155 22.04 11.42 -24.66
CA PHE A 155 23.23 11.01 -25.42
C PHE A 155 22.99 11.05 -26.93
N THR A 156 21.83 10.57 -27.41
CA THR A 156 21.48 10.65 -28.84
C THR A 156 21.43 12.10 -29.32
N LEU A 157 20.82 12.99 -28.53
CA LEU A 157 20.74 14.41 -28.84
C LEU A 157 22.12 15.05 -28.94
N ILE A 158 23.01 14.79 -27.97
CA ILE A 158 24.39 15.28 -27.98
C ILE A 158 25.17 14.73 -29.18
N ALA A 159 25.05 13.44 -29.47
CA ALA A 159 25.75 12.79 -30.58
C ALA A 159 25.29 13.34 -31.94
N LEU A 160 23.98 13.54 -32.14
CA LEU A 160 23.42 14.12 -33.37
C LEU A 160 23.82 15.60 -33.53
N LEU A 161 23.76 16.40 -32.46
CA LEU A 161 24.22 17.79 -32.51
C LEU A 161 25.72 17.88 -32.82
N GLY A 162 26.55 17.05 -32.18
CA GLY A 162 27.98 16.97 -32.47
C GLY A 162 28.26 16.60 -33.92
N TYR A 163 27.49 15.65 -34.48
CA TYR A 163 27.59 15.27 -35.89
C TYR A 163 27.17 16.40 -36.84
N LEU A 164 26.11 17.16 -36.52
CA LEU A 164 25.69 18.32 -37.32
C LEU A 164 26.74 19.44 -37.31
N VAL A 165 27.32 19.74 -36.14
CA VAL A 165 28.41 20.72 -36.01
C VAL A 165 29.61 20.30 -36.87
N TYR A 166 29.97 19.02 -36.85
CA TYR A 166 31.05 18.46 -37.67
C TYR A 166 30.78 18.61 -39.18
N LEU A 167 29.53 18.41 -39.63
CA LEU A 167 29.18 18.59 -41.04
C LEU A 167 29.16 20.07 -41.47
N ASN A 168 28.46 20.92 -40.71
CA ASN A 168 28.34 22.35 -41.00
C ASN A 168 27.88 23.13 -39.76
N TRP A 169 28.84 23.71 -39.04
CA TRP A 169 28.56 24.49 -37.83
C TRP A 169 27.68 25.73 -38.09
N LYS A 170 27.74 26.35 -39.29
CA LYS A 170 26.92 27.52 -39.64
C LYS A 170 25.44 27.15 -39.78
N LEU A 171 25.14 26.05 -40.49
CA LEU A 171 23.77 25.53 -40.58
C LEU A 171 23.28 25.03 -39.21
N THR A 172 24.19 24.52 -38.38
CA THR A 172 23.82 23.98 -37.06
C THR A 172 23.36 25.06 -36.09
N LEU A 173 23.85 26.31 -36.19
CA LEU A 173 23.36 27.43 -35.37
C LEU A 173 21.86 27.68 -35.56
N ILE A 174 21.33 27.44 -36.75
CA ILE A 174 19.89 27.57 -37.05
C ILE A 174 19.11 26.43 -36.38
N VAL A 175 19.64 25.21 -36.47
CA VAL A 175 19.06 24.05 -35.78
C VAL A 175 19.12 24.22 -34.25
N ALA A 176 20.16 24.87 -33.73
CA ALA A 176 20.27 25.20 -32.31
C ALA A 176 19.14 26.14 -31.84
N PHE A 177 18.56 26.98 -32.71
CA PHE A 177 17.37 27.79 -32.40
C PHE A 177 16.06 26.98 -32.44
N LEU A 178 16.01 25.91 -33.24
CA LEU A 178 14.86 25.00 -33.30
C LEU A 178 14.63 24.26 -31.97
N VAL A 179 15.70 23.83 -31.30
CA VAL A 179 15.61 23.02 -30.08
C VAL A 179 14.90 23.75 -28.92
N PRO A 180 15.25 25.01 -28.56
CA PRO A 180 14.51 25.80 -27.57
C PRO A 180 13.05 26.07 -27.97
N SER A 181 12.81 26.33 -29.26
CA SER A 181 11.47 26.62 -29.79
C SER A 181 10.53 25.42 -29.61
N ILE A 182 10.98 24.22 -29.98
CA ILE A 182 10.23 22.97 -29.76
C ILE A 182 10.04 22.70 -28.27
N SER A 183 11.09 22.91 -27.47
CA SER A 183 11.05 22.68 -26.02
C SER A 183 10.05 23.59 -25.31
N TRP A 184 9.93 24.86 -25.73
CA TRP A 184 8.95 25.80 -25.20
C TRP A 184 7.52 25.37 -25.47
N ILE A 185 7.22 25.01 -26.73
CA ILE A 185 5.91 24.48 -27.12
C ILE A 185 5.57 23.26 -26.25
N MET A 186 6.51 22.32 -26.14
CA MET A 186 6.27 21.10 -25.40
C MET A 186 6.05 21.34 -23.91
N LYS A 187 6.76 22.30 -23.30
CA LYS A 187 6.53 22.73 -21.90
C LYS A 187 5.10 23.19 -21.67
N VAL A 188 4.52 23.96 -22.59
CA VAL A 188 3.14 24.46 -22.47
C VAL A 188 2.14 23.30 -22.51
N PHE A 189 2.29 22.38 -23.47
CA PHE A 189 1.42 21.21 -23.59
C PHE A 189 1.59 20.23 -22.43
N SER A 190 2.83 19.96 -21.99
CA SER A 190 3.11 19.09 -20.84
C SER A 190 2.47 19.61 -19.56
N LYS A 191 2.44 20.94 -19.32
CA LYS A 191 1.75 21.53 -18.16
C LYS A 191 0.24 21.31 -18.20
N ARG A 192 -0.38 21.41 -19.38
CA ARG A 192 -1.82 21.12 -19.57
C ARG A 192 -2.11 19.64 -19.41
N LEU A 193 -1.30 18.78 -20.03
CA LEU A 193 -1.43 17.34 -19.96
C LEU A 193 -1.34 16.85 -18.51
N TYR A 194 -0.37 17.37 -17.74
CA TYR A 194 -0.23 17.07 -16.32
C TYR A 194 -1.51 17.33 -15.52
N LYS A 195 -2.14 18.51 -15.70
CA LYS A 195 -3.40 18.83 -15.01
C LYS A 195 -4.54 17.87 -15.40
N LEU A 196 -4.65 17.53 -16.68
CA LEU A 196 -5.66 16.60 -17.18
C LEU A 196 -5.43 15.19 -16.65
N THR A 197 -4.17 14.73 -16.57
CA THR A 197 -3.81 13.44 -15.98
C THR A 197 -4.16 13.40 -14.49
N GLN A 198 -3.90 14.47 -13.73
CA GLN A 198 -4.26 14.53 -12.32
C GLN A 198 -5.77 14.45 -12.10
N GLN A 199 -6.55 15.23 -12.86
CA GLN A 199 -8.01 15.16 -12.83
C GLN A 199 -8.55 13.80 -13.29
N GLY A 200 -7.89 13.20 -14.28
CA GLY A 200 -8.20 11.85 -14.77
C GLY A 200 -8.01 10.80 -13.68
N GLN A 201 -6.90 10.86 -12.94
CA GLN A 201 -6.64 9.95 -11.82
C GLN A 201 -7.71 10.08 -10.73
N GLN A 202 -8.06 11.31 -10.32
CA GLN A 202 -9.12 11.53 -9.34
C GLN A 202 -10.47 10.94 -9.82
N ALA A 203 -10.81 11.10 -11.09
CA ALA A 203 -12.02 10.50 -11.66
C ALA A 203 -11.95 8.97 -11.73
N THR A 204 -10.76 8.38 -11.94
CA THR A 204 -10.54 6.93 -11.85
C THR A 204 -10.75 6.44 -10.41
N ASP A 205 -10.23 7.16 -9.42
CA ASP A 205 -10.39 6.80 -8.01
C ASP A 205 -11.87 6.88 -7.58
N GLU A 206 -12.60 7.93 -7.98
CA GLU A 206 -14.05 8.06 -7.76
C GLU A 206 -14.83 6.90 -8.41
N LEU A 207 -14.47 6.51 -9.63
CA LEU A 207 -15.12 5.41 -10.37
C LEU A 207 -14.85 4.05 -9.71
N ALA A 208 -13.61 3.79 -9.30
CA ALA A 208 -13.22 2.56 -8.60
C ALA A 208 -13.94 2.42 -7.25
N TYR A 209 -14.07 3.52 -6.50
CA TYR A 209 -14.80 3.54 -5.24
C TYR A 209 -16.27 3.14 -5.39
N VAL A 210 -16.96 3.59 -6.44
CA VAL A 210 -18.34 3.16 -6.72
C VAL A 210 -18.44 1.66 -6.97
N VAL A 211 -17.47 1.07 -7.67
CA VAL A 211 -17.42 -0.38 -7.89
C VAL A 211 -17.18 -1.12 -6.58
N GLU A 212 -16.22 -0.67 -5.77
CA GLU A 212 -15.94 -1.24 -4.44
C GLU A 212 -17.17 -1.21 -3.53
N GLU A 213 -17.84 -0.05 -3.44
CA GLU A 213 -19.06 0.14 -2.65
C GLU A 213 -20.18 -0.83 -3.09
N ASN A 214 -20.39 -1.00 -4.39
CA ASN A 214 -21.43 -1.89 -4.92
C ASN A 214 -21.10 -3.39 -4.76
N VAL A 215 -19.82 -3.77 -4.84
CA VAL A 215 -19.41 -5.16 -4.58
C VAL A 215 -19.61 -5.51 -3.10
N LEU A 216 -19.23 -4.60 -2.21
CA LEU A 216 -19.44 -4.75 -0.76
C LEU A 216 -20.94 -4.78 -0.42
N ALA A 217 -21.74 -3.91 -1.04
CA ALA A 217 -23.17 -3.78 -0.78
C ALA A 217 -24.07 -4.62 -1.71
N HIS A 218 -23.54 -5.63 -2.41
CA HIS A 218 -24.27 -6.34 -3.48
C HIS A 218 -25.64 -6.92 -3.05
N ARG A 219 -25.75 -7.37 -1.79
CA ARG A 219 -27.02 -7.86 -1.22
C ARG A 219 -28.03 -6.73 -1.03
N VAL A 220 -27.57 -5.60 -0.50
CA VAL A 220 -28.40 -4.42 -0.22
C VAL A 220 -28.89 -3.83 -1.54
N VAL A 221 -28.00 -3.68 -2.53
CA VAL A 221 -28.35 -3.14 -3.85
C VAL A 221 -29.46 -3.97 -4.50
N ARG A 222 -29.34 -5.30 -4.48
CA ARG A 222 -30.36 -6.22 -5.06
C ARG A 222 -31.65 -6.25 -4.27
N LEU A 223 -31.57 -6.30 -2.94
CA LEU A 223 -32.75 -6.36 -2.08
C LEU A 223 -33.62 -5.10 -2.23
N HIS A 224 -32.99 -3.95 -2.40
CA HIS A 224 -33.68 -2.66 -2.55
C HIS A 224 -33.95 -2.28 -4.03
N GLY A 225 -33.61 -3.12 -5.01
CA GLY A 225 -33.82 -2.83 -6.43
C GLY A 225 -33.07 -1.59 -6.93
N ALA A 226 -31.91 -1.29 -6.35
CA ALA A 226 -31.16 -0.06 -6.58
C ALA A 226 -30.20 -0.13 -7.78
N GLU A 227 -30.21 -1.21 -8.57
CA GLU A 227 -29.25 -1.46 -9.66
C GLU A 227 -29.22 -0.32 -10.67
N GLN A 228 -30.39 0.16 -11.13
CA GLN A 228 -30.46 1.24 -12.13
C GLN A 228 -29.90 2.57 -11.61
N ALA A 229 -30.07 2.85 -10.32
CA ALA A 229 -29.54 4.08 -9.71
C ALA A 229 -28.00 4.03 -9.66
N GLN A 230 -27.44 2.87 -9.30
CA GLN A 230 -26.00 2.66 -9.24
C GLN A 230 -25.37 2.60 -10.63
N GLU A 231 -26.05 2.02 -11.62
CA GLU A 231 -25.65 2.04 -13.03
C GLU A 231 -25.55 3.48 -13.56
N ARG A 232 -26.55 4.33 -13.31
CA ARG A 232 -26.51 5.75 -13.70
C ARG A 232 -25.37 6.51 -13.01
N ARG A 233 -25.11 6.25 -11.73
CA ARG A 233 -23.99 6.86 -10.99
C ARG A 233 -22.65 6.46 -11.60
N PHE A 234 -22.47 5.17 -11.92
CA PHE A 234 -21.29 4.67 -12.62
C PHE A 234 -21.14 5.32 -14.00
N GLU A 235 -22.22 5.41 -14.77
CA GLU A 235 -22.21 5.97 -16.12
C GLU A 235 -21.77 7.44 -16.10
N GLN A 236 -22.29 8.26 -15.18
CA GLN A 236 -21.91 9.67 -15.04
C GLN A 236 -20.41 9.84 -14.77
N LEU A 237 -19.85 9.03 -13.85
CA LEU A 237 -18.42 9.04 -13.54
C LEU A 237 -17.59 8.55 -14.72
N SER A 238 -18.03 7.50 -15.40
CA SER A 238 -17.40 6.96 -16.62
C SER A 238 -17.37 8.00 -17.75
N GLN A 239 -18.47 8.73 -17.98
CA GLN A 239 -18.53 9.81 -18.95
C GLN A 239 -17.59 10.97 -18.60
N ARG A 240 -17.48 11.34 -17.31
CA ARG A 240 -16.52 12.35 -16.84
C ARG A 240 -15.08 11.91 -17.13
N LEU A 241 -14.74 10.66 -16.79
CA LEU A 241 -13.42 10.08 -17.07
C LEU A 241 -13.13 10.05 -18.58
N ASN A 242 -14.10 9.65 -19.40
CA ASN A 242 -13.96 9.65 -20.86
C ASN A 242 -13.70 11.07 -21.42
N ARG A 243 -14.45 12.08 -20.97
CA ARG A 243 -14.23 13.50 -21.37
C ARG A 243 -12.82 13.97 -21.02
N LEU A 244 -12.29 13.59 -19.85
CA LEU A 244 -10.93 13.90 -19.43
C LEU A 244 -9.89 13.16 -20.29
N ALA A 245 -10.12 11.88 -20.57
CA ALA A 245 -9.28 11.07 -21.44
C ALA A 245 -9.19 11.66 -22.86
N VAL A 246 -10.33 12.02 -23.47
CA VAL A 246 -10.35 12.67 -24.79
C VAL A 246 -9.60 14.01 -24.78
N LYS A 247 -9.80 14.86 -23.75
CA LYS A 247 -9.05 16.11 -23.61
C LYS A 247 -7.54 15.87 -23.49
N SER A 248 -7.14 14.82 -22.78
CA SER A 248 -5.74 14.39 -22.64
C SER A 248 -5.17 13.94 -23.99
N THR A 249 -5.92 13.11 -24.73
CA THR A 249 -5.55 12.64 -26.07
C THR A 249 -5.40 13.80 -27.04
N ILE A 250 -6.31 14.79 -27.03
CA ILE A 250 -6.20 15.98 -27.88
C ILE A 250 -4.94 16.78 -27.53
N ALA A 251 -4.68 17.00 -26.24
CA ALA A 251 -3.48 17.71 -25.78
C ALA A 251 -2.19 16.99 -26.18
N GLN A 252 -2.16 15.65 -26.13
CA GLN A 252 -1.03 14.85 -26.56
C GLN A 252 -0.89 14.83 -28.09
N ALA A 253 -1.99 14.62 -28.83
CA ALA A 253 -1.99 14.52 -30.28
C ALA A 253 -1.54 15.83 -30.95
N ALA A 254 -1.94 16.98 -30.41
CA ALA A 254 -1.55 18.30 -30.91
C ALA A 254 -0.03 18.55 -30.92
N THR A 255 0.75 17.85 -30.10
CA THR A 255 2.21 18.00 -30.05
C THR A 255 2.89 17.53 -31.34
N THR A 256 2.36 16.49 -32.00
CA THR A 256 2.98 15.91 -33.22
C THR A 256 2.92 16.85 -34.42
N PRO A 257 1.75 17.37 -34.86
CA PRO A 257 1.69 18.26 -36.01
C PRO A 257 2.44 19.57 -35.76
N LEU A 258 2.40 20.09 -34.51
CA LEU A 258 3.07 21.33 -34.18
C LEU A 258 4.60 21.20 -34.20
N THR A 259 5.14 20.07 -33.74
CA THR A 259 6.58 19.77 -33.85
C THR A 259 7.00 19.50 -35.29
N GLN A 260 6.17 18.82 -36.09
CA GLN A 260 6.41 18.62 -37.52
C GLN A 260 6.41 19.94 -38.30
N MET A 261 5.50 20.87 -37.99
CA MET A 261 5.46 22.19 -38.63
C MET A 261 6.68 23.06 -38.30
N MET A 262 7.19 22.96 -37.06
CA MET A 262 8.45 23.62 -36.69
C MET A 262 9.65 22.97 -37.40
N ALA A 263 9.66 21.64 -37.50
CA ALA A 263 10.70 20.91 -38.22
C ALA A 263 10.69 21.22 -39.73
N SER A 264 9.52 21.32 -40.36
CA SER A 264 9.41 21.68 -41.78
C SER A 264 9.84 23.12 -42.03
N LEU A 265 9.54 24.05 -41.12
CA LEU A 265 10.03 25.42 -41.18
C LEU A 265 11.56 25.47 -41.09
N ALA A 266 12.15 24.77 -40.12
CA ALA A 266 13.60 24.68 -40.00
C ALA A 266 14.25 24.02 -41.22
N LEU A 267 13.66 22.94 -41.74
CA LEU A 267 14.11 22.29 -42.96
C LEU A 267 14.07 23.26 -44.15
N SER A 268 12.99 24.02 -44.33
CA SER A 268 12.87 25.01 -45.40
C SER A 268 13.98 26.07 -45.33
N ILE A 269 14.25 26.61 -44.14
CA ILE A 269 15.32 27.58 -43.91
C ILE A 269 16.70 26.96 -44.22
N VAL A 270 16.96 25.74 -43.73
CA VAL A 270 18.22 25.03 -43.97
C VAL A 270 18.41 24.74 -45.46
N VAL A 271 17.38 24.27 -46.17
CA VAL A 271 17.41 24.02 -47.62
C VAL A 271 17.69 25.31 -48.38
N MET A 272 16.99 26.41 -48.05
CA MET A 272 17.18 27.71 -48.68
C MET A 272 18.64 28.19 -48.56
N ILE A 273 19.22 28.10 -47.36
CA ILE A 273 20.60 28.54 -47.10
C ILE A 273 21.61 27.57 -47.72
N ALA A 274 21.35 26.27 -47.69
CA ALA A 274 22.21 25.27 -48.31
C ALA A 274 22.25 25.42 -49.84
N LEU A 275 21.12 25.69 -50.50
CA LEU A 275 21.07 25.99 -51.94
C LEU A 275 21.85 27.26 -52.27
N TRP A 276 21.73 28.30 -51.43
CA TRP A 276 22.51 29.53 -51.58
C TRP A 276 24.02 29.31 -51.37
N GLN A 277 24.42 28.46 -50.42
CA GLN A 277 25.82 28.12 -50.15
C GLN A 277 26.43 27.18 -51.20
N SER A 278 25.65 26.24 -51.74
CA SER A 278 26.08 25.27 -52.75
C SER A 278 26.60 25.96 -54.02
N GLY A 279 26.05 27.12 -54.37
CA GLY A 279 26.56 27.94 -55.47
C GLY A 279 27.91 28.62 -55.22
N LYS A 280 28.47 28.58 -54.00
CA LYS A 280 29.72 29.28 -53.61
C LYS A 280 30.76 28.42 -52.87
N GLN A 281 30.37 27.30 -52.23
CA GLN A 281 31.26 26.39 -51.52
C GLN A 281 30.82 24.93 -51.76
N GLY A 282 31.77 24.04 -52.08
CA GLY A 282 31.55 22.66 -52.53
C GLY A 282 30.92 21.69 -51.52
N PHE A 283 29.68 21.96 -51.12
CA PHE A 283 28.89 21.06 -50.29
C PHE A 283 28.33 19.91 -51.14
N THR A 284 28.85 18.70 -50.94
CA THR A 284 28.45 17.49 -51.68
C THR A 284 26.96 17.15 -51.47
N VAL A 285 26.31 16.58 -52.49
CA VAL A 285 24.91 16.15 -52.43
C VAL A 285 24.70 15.14 -51.30
N GLY A 286 25.60 14.16 -51.10
CA GLY A 286 25.54 13.21 -50.00
C GLY A 286 25.70 13.87 -48.63
N GLY A 287 26.57 14.88 -48.52
CA GLY A 287 26.70 15.70 -47.31
C GLY A 287 25.42 16.46 -46.93
N PHE A 288 24.70 16.97 -47.93
CA PHE A 288 23.41 17.63 -47.74
C PHE A 288 22.31 16.68 -47.29
N VAL A 289 22.19 15.51 -47.92
CA VAL A 289 21.20 14.51 -47.52
C VAL A 289 21.51 13.99 -46.11
N ALA A 290 22.77 13.67 -45.81
CA ALA A 290 23.18 13.25 -44.47
C ALA A 290 22.88 14.31 -43.40
N TYR A 291 23.05 15.59 -43.73
CA TYR A 291 22.70 16.71 -42.84
C TYR A 291 21.19 16.78 -42.56
N ILE A 292 20.36 16.75 -43.61
CA ILE A 292 18.90 16.78 -43.47
C ILE A 292 18.39 15.57 -42.68
N THR A 293 18.91 14.37 -42.97
CA THR A 293 18.53 13.16 -42.24
C THR A 293 18.88 13.27 -40.76
N ALA A 294 20.12 13.65 -40.42
CA ALA A 294 20.53 13.83 -39.03
C ALA A 294 19.68 14.90 -38.31
N MET A 295 19.34 15.99 -39.00
CA MET A 295 18.49 17.05 -38.45
C MET A 295 17.07 16.56 -38.17
N LEU A 296 16.44 15.82 -39.10
CA LEU A 296 15.10 15.26 -38.87
C LEU A 296 15.09 14.22 -37.74
N MET A 297 16.19 13.48 -37.58
CA MET A 297 16.35 12.52 -36.48
C MET A 297 16.43 13.19 -35.09
N LEU A 298 16.76 14.48 -34.99
CA LEU A 298 16.74 15.21 -33.71
C LEU A 298 15.33 15.35 -33.12
N ILE A 299 14.29 15.33 -33.95
CA ILE A 299 12.91 15.61 -33.52
C ILE A 299 12.46 14.59 -32.48
N ALA A 300 12.75 13.31 -32.70
CA ALA A 300 12.26 12.23 -31.84
C ALA A 300 12.90 12.24 -30.43
N PRO A 301 14.23 12.33 -30.26
CA PRO A 301 14.86 12.49 -28.94
C PRO A 301 14.40 13.75 -28.20
N ILE A 302 14.29 14.90 -28.88
CA ILE A 302 13.80 16.14 -28.24
C ILE A 302 12.39 15.96 -27.70
N ARG A 303 11.51 15.36 -28.50
CA ARG A 303 10.14 15.05 -28.08
C ARG A 303 10.12 14.13 -26.86
N ARG A 304 10.85 13.01 -26.91
CA ARG A 304 10.88 12.05 -25.79
C ARG A 304 11.43 12.68 -24.51
N LEU A 305 12.50 13.47 -24.58
CA LEU A 305 13.05 14.22 -23.45
C LEU A 305 12.03 15.16 -22.80
N ALA A 306 11.17 15.78 -23.62
CA ALA A 306 10.15 16.68 -23.12
C ALA A 306 8.91 15.97 -22.54
N GLU A 307 8.67 14.71 -22.93
CA GLU A 307 7.61 13.85 -22.37
C GLU A 307 8.04 13.18 -21.03
N VAL A 308 9.34 13.04 -20.78
CA VAL A 308 9.93 12.38 -19.59
C VAL A 308 9.52 13.04 -18.26
N ALA A 309 9.19 14.33 -18.25
CA ALA A 309 8.76 15.04 -17.04
C ALA A 309 7.51 14.43 -16.39
N GLY A 310 6.55 13.94 -17.17
CA GLY A 310 5.33 13.31 -16.68
C GLY A 310 5.58 12.01 -15.91
N PRO A 311 6.29 11.03 -16.48
CA PRO A 311 6.74 9.83 -15.78
C PRO A 311 7.58 10.10 -14.53
N ILE A 312 8.51 11.07 -14.56
CA ILE A 312 9.32 11.42 -13.37
C ILE A 312 8.42 11.92 -12.24
N THR A 313 7.55 12.89 -12.52
CA THR A 313 6.67 13.47 -11.51
C THR A 313 5.69 12.46 -10.93
N ARG A 314 5.05 11.64 -11.78
CA ARG A 314 4.12 10.59 -11.33
C ARG A 314 4.83 9.50 -10.56
N GLY A 315 5.97 9.03 -11.06
CA GLY A 315 6.71 7.97 -10.40
C GLY A 315 7.27 8.43 -9.05
N LEU A 316 7.70 9.69 -8.96
CA LEU A 316 8.13 10.28 -7.70
C LEU A 316 6.99 10.41 -6.70
N ALA A 317 5.82 10.90 -7.12
CA ALA A 317 4.65 11.01 -6.24
C ALA A 317 4.16 9.65 -5.72
N ALA A 318 4.21 8.60 -6.55
CA ALA A 318 3.83 7.25 -6.15
C ALA A 318 4.83 6.63 -5.17
N LEU A 319 6.14 6.84 -5.38
CA LEU A 319 7.17 6.40 -4.43
C LEU A 319 7.16 7.20 -3.13
N GLU A 320 6.84 8.49 -3.17
CA GLU A 320 6.73 9.33 -1.97
C GLU A 320 5.69 8.81 -0.98
N ARG A 321 4.54 8.29 -1.45
CA ARG A 321 3.56 7.65 -0.57
C ARG A 321 4.14 6.47 0.20
N GLY A 322 4.90 5.62 -0.49
CA GLY A 322 5.61 4.51 0.14
C GLY A 322 6.70 4.99 1.10
N LEU A 323 7.49 6.00 0.72
CA LEU A 323 8.54 6.54 1.58
C LEU A 323 7.97 7.19 2.85
N ILE A 324 6.86 7.93 2.74
CA ILE A 324 6.13 8.47 3.90
C ILE A 324 5.75 7.34 4.86
N LEU A 325 5.27 6.21 4.35
CA LEU A 325 4.99 5.02 5.18
C LEU A 325 6.25 4.49 5.90
N VAL A 326 7.42 4.56 5.27
CA VAL A 326 8.69 4.13 5.89
C VAL A 326 9.18 5.10 6.95
N ASP A 327 8.96 6.40 6.73
CA ASP A 327 9.61 7.47 7.48
C ASP A 327 8.77 8.04 8.62
N GLU A 328 7.48 8.28 8.35
CA GLU A 328 6.59 9.01 9.24
C GLU A 328 5.79 8.07 10.14
N VAL A 329 5.66 6.79 9.76
CA VAL A 329 5.05 5.78 10.62
C VAL A 329 6.03 5.45 11.73
N ALA A 330 5.74 5.98 12.91
CA ALA A 330 6.44 5.62 14.13
C ALA A 330 6.28 4.11 14.37
N PRO A 331 7.39 3.39 14.65
CA PRO A 331 7.28 2.05 15.18
C PRO A 331 6.66 2.12 16.58
N GLU A 332 5.98 1.06 16.99
CA GLU A 332 5.49 0.97 18.36
C GLU A 332 6.66 1.09 19.36
N SER A 333 6.46 1.86 20.44
CA SER A 333 7.45 2.03 21.50
C SER A 333 7.90 0.66 22.06
N GLN A 334 9.13 0.56 22.56
CA GLN A 334 9.62 -0.68 23.17
C GLN A 334 10.22 -0.34 24.52
N GLY A 335 9.83 -1.10 25.55
CA GLY A 335 10.52 -1.11 26.81
C GLY A 335 11.64 -2.14 26.84
N SER A 336 12.22 -2.35 28.02
CA SER A 336 13.35 -3.28 28.24
C SER A 336 12.99 -4.46 29.14
N PHE A 337 11.88 -4.38 29.87
CA PHE A 337 11.44 -5.44 30.76
C PHE A 337 10.89 -6.64 29.98
N GLU A 338 11.26 -7.84 30.41
CA GLU A 338 10.80 -9.11 29.85
C GLU A 338 10.47 -10.07 30.99
N MET A 339 9.37 -10.79 30.84
CA MET A 339 8.98 -11.90 31.69
C MET A 339 8.48 -13.05 30.81
N ALA A 340 8.80 -14.28 31.21
CA ALA A 340 8.38 -15.48 30.47
C ALA A 340 6.89 -15.76 30.68
N HIS A 341 6.44 -15.78 31.93
CA HIS A 341 5.06 -16.03 32.32
C HIS A 341 4.72 -15.16 33.53
N ALA A 342 3.66 -14.36 33.37
CA ALA A 342 3.09 -13.51 34.42
C ALA A 342 2.15 -14.31 35.34
N ASP A 343 2.01 -13.86 36.59
CA ASP A 343 1.00 -14.37 37.53
C ASP A 343 -0.40 -13.86 37.16
N GLY A 344 -0.48 -12.72 36.47
CA GLY A 344 -1.72 -12.16 35.94
C GLY A 344 -2.42 -11.22 36.91
N HIS A 345 -1.68 -10.56 37.79
CA HIS A 345 -2.16 -9.45 38.62
C HIS A 345 -2.20 -8.15 37.79
N ILE A 346 -3.37 -7.52 37.67
CA ILE A 346 -3.54 -6.32 36.84
C ILE A 346 -3.96 -5.15 37.70
N GLU A 347 -3.30 -4.01 37.52
CA GLU A 347 -3.61 -2.77 38.23
C GLU A 347 -3.70 -1.60 37.26
N LEU A 348 -4.83 -0.88 37.28
CA LEU A 348 -5.03 0.39 36.60
C LEU A 348 -5.02 1.49 37.66
N ARG A 349 -4.17 2.50 37.48
CA ARG A 349 -4.04 3.65 38.39
C ARG A 349 -4.41 4.94 37.67
N ASN A 350 -5.59 5.47 37.97
CA ASN A 350 -6.11 6.73 37.44
C ASN A 350 -5.98 6.88 35.92
N VAL A 351 -6.31 5.81 35.19
CA VAL A 351 -6.07 5.71 33.74
C VAL A 351 -7.04 6.58 32.96
N GLN A 352 -6.51 7.33 32.01
CA GLN A 352 -7.25 8.21 31.11
C GLN A 352 -6.91 7.89 29.65
N VAL A 353 -7.91 7.93 28.77
CA VAL A 353 -7.72 7.69 27.33
C VAL A 353 -8.54 8.69 26.52
N SER A 354 -7.90 9.36 25.58
CA SER A 354 -8.54 10.11 24.50
C SER A 354 -8.04 9.65 23.13
N TYR A 355 -8.96 9.45 22.18
CA TYR A 355 -8.63 9.06 20.80
C TYR A 355 -8.37 10.26 19.88
N ARG A 356 -8.92 11.46 20.17
CA ARG A 356 -8.82 12.63 19.29
C ARG A 356 -8.57 13.92 20.08
N GLY A 357 -7.38 14.02 20.68
CA GLY A 357 -6.92 15.23 21.38
C GLY A 357 -7.69 15.53 22.68
N ASP A 358 -7.32 16.61 23.34
CA ASP A 358 -7.78 16.92 24.70
C ASP A 358 -9.22 17.51 24.77
N ASP A 359 -9.76 17.97 23.64
CA ASP A 359 -11.06 18.67 23.56
C ASP A 359 -12.27 17.74 23.37
N GLU A 360 -12.07 16.43 23.15
CA GLU A 360 -13.15 15.45 22.97
C GLU A 360 -13.40 14.65 24.27
N GLN A 361 -14.62 14.12 24.43
CA GLN A 361 -14.99 13.34 25.61
C GLN A 361 -14.08 12.12 25.73
N ARG A 362 -13.39 12.00 26.88
CA ARG A 362 -12.45 10.90 27.14
C ARG A 362 -13.17 9.56 27.08
N ALA A 363 -12.54 8.59 26.41
CA ALA A 363 -13.03 7.21 26.36
C ALA A 363 -12.89 6.50 27.72
N LEU A 364 -11.87 6.85 28.49
CA LEU A 364 -11.70 6.47 29.89
C LEU A 364 -11.27 7.70 30.70
N ASP A 365 -11.85 7.89 31.87
CA ASP A 365 -11.65 9.09 32.67
C ASP A 365 -11.36 8.78 34.14
N GLY A 366 -10.09 8.50 34.43
CA GLY A 366 -9.59 8.29 35.79
C GLY A 366 -9.92 6.91 36.37
N VAL A 367 -9.94 5.88 35.52
CA VAL A 367 -10.27 4.53 35.93
C VAL A 367 -9.18 3.94 36.82
N SER A 368 -9.56 3.51 38.02
CA SER A 368 -8.67 2.78 38.94
C SER A 368 -9.29 1.43 39.30
N LEU A 369 -8.57 0.35 39.05
CA LEU A 369 -9.08 -1.02 39.20
C LEU A 369 -7.92 -1.98 39.49
N THR A 370 -8.15 -2.94 40.38
CA THR A 370 -7.20 -4.03 40.68
C THR A 370 -7.90 -5.37 40.47
N ILE A 371 -7.26 -6.26 39.73
CA ILE A 371 -7.71 -7.61 39.39
C ILE A 371 -6.68 -8.60 39.92
N GLN A 372 -7.14 -9.59 40.70
CA GLN A 372 -6.27 -10.59 41.30
C GLN A 372 -5.97 -11.74 40.33
N PRO A 373 -4.80 -12.41 40.47
CA PRO A 373 -4.48 -13.63 39.73
C PRO A 373 -5.61 -14.66 39.77
N GLY A 374 -5.98 -15.22 38.62
CA GLY A 374 -7.02 -16.25 38.49
C GLY A 374 -8.46 -15.74 38.59
N GLN A 375 -8.67 -14.43 38.83
CA GLN A 375 -10.00 -13.85 38.97
C GLN A 375 -10.69 -13.70 37.61
N VAL A 376 -11.99 -14.00 37.56
CA VAL A 376 -12.87 -13.72 36.42
C VAL A 376 -13.63 -12.41 36.64
N VAL A 377 -13.36 -11.42 35.80
CA VAL A 377 -13.95 -10.08 35.87
C VAL A 377 -14.78 -9.79 34.62
N ALA A 378 -16.06 -9.46 34.81
CA ALA A 378 -16.96 -9.07 33.72
C ALA A 378 -17.16 -7.55 33.68
N PHE A 379 -17.04 -6.94 32.50
CA PHE A 379 -17.32 -5.54 32.23
C PHE A 379 -18.68 -5.40 31.56
N VAL A 380 -19.57 -4.62 32.18
CA VAL A 380 -20.96 -4.43 31.74
C VAL A 380 -21.26 -2.94 31.66
N GLY A 381 -22.11 -2.53 30.71
CA GLY A 381 -22.53 -1.14 30.57
C GLY A 381 -22.99 -0.83 29.15
N PRO A 382 -23.61 0.33 28.92
CA PRO A 382 -24.12 0.72 27.60
C PRO A 382 -23.01 0.77 26.55
N SER A 383 -23.37 0.68 25.27
CA SER A 383 -22.43 0.90 24.16
C SER A 383 -21.76 2.27 24.27
N GLY A 384 -20.44 2.33 24.04
CA GLY A 384 -19.65 3.57 24.21
C GLY A 384 -19.19 3.87 25.64
N SER A 385 -19.46 3.01 26.62
CA SER A 385 -19.00 3.19 28.02
C SER A 385 -17.49 3.04 28.25
N GLY A 386 -16.71 2.60 27.25
CA GLY A 386 -15.24 2.46 27.34
C GLY A 386 -14.72 1.03 27.55
N LYS A 387 -15.58 0.01 27.60
CA LYS A 387 -15.21 -1.41 27.86
C LYS A 387 -14.10 -1.94 26.93
N THR A 388 -14.32 -1.85 25.62
CA THR A 388 -13.35 -2.31 24.60
C THR A 388 -12.05 -1.50 24.65
N THR A 389 -12.13 -0.19 24.94
CA THR A 389 -10.94 0.64 25.16
C THR A 389 -10.12 0.16 26.35
N LEU A 390 -10.77 -0.19 27.46
CA LEU A 390 -10.12 -0.73 28.65
C LEU A 390 -9.39 -2.04 28.35
N VAL A 391 -10.06 -2.98 27.68
CA VAL A 391 -9.43 -4.26 27.30
C VAL A 391 -8.25 -4.05 26.35
N ASN A 392 -8.36 -3.14 25.39
CA ASN A 392 -7.30 -2.84 24.42
C ASN A 392 -6.10 -2.08 25.03
N LEU A 393 -6.20 -1.52 26.23
CA LEU A 393 -5.05 -0.96 26.95
C LEU A 393 -4.05 -2.03 27.40
N LEU A 394 -4.55 -3.20 27.82
CA LEU A 394 -3.73 -4.26 28.43
C LEU A 394 -2.65 -4.83 27.48
N PRO A 395 -2.97 -5.24 26.24
CA PRO A 395 -1.96 -5.63 25.25
C PRO A 395 -1.28 -4.43 24.57
N ARG A 396 -1.56 -3.21 25.05
CA ARG A 396 -1.07 -1.93 24.55
C ARG A 396 -1.41 -1.68 23.08
N PHE A 397 -2.64 -2.02 22.68
CA PHE A 397 -3.22 -1.65 21.39
C PHE A 397 -3.70 -0.19 21.38
N VAL A 398 -4.06 0.31 22.57
CA VAL A 398 -4.30 1.73 22.85
C VAL A 398 -3.29 2.16 23.92
N GLN A 399 -2.79 3.38 23.85
CA GLN A 399 -1.93 3.95 24.88
C GLN A 399 -2.74 4.86 25.80
N PRO A 400 -2.46 4.85 27.12
CA PRO A 400 -3.10 5.80 28.03
C PRO A 400 -2.61 7.22 27.75
N SER A 401 -3.53 8.19 27.81
CA SER A 401 -3.23 9.62 27.79
C SER A 401 -2.78 10.14 29.17
N GLY A 402 -3.08 9.39 30.23
CA GLY A 402 -2.64 9.64 31.59
C GLY A 402 -2.88 8.43 32.50
N GLY A 403 -2.22 8.42 33.66
CA GLY A 403 -2.25 7.28 34.59
C GLY A 403 -1.29 6.16 34.19
N GLN A 404 -1.42 5.00 34.85
CA GLN A 404 -0.54 3.84 34.63
C GLN A 404 -1.34 2.54 34.55
N VAL A 405 -0.88 1.63 33.69
CA VAL A 405 -1.40 0.26 33.59
C VAL A 405 -0.25 -0.68 33.94
N LEU A 406 -0.43 -1.48 35.00
CA LEU A 406 0.58 -2.38 35.53
C LEU A 406 0.14 -3.84 35.38
N LEU A 407 1.08 -4.70 35.01
CA LEU A 407 0.98 -6.16 35.05
C LEU A 407 2.05 -6.68 36.01
N ASP A 408 1.63 -7.40 37.05
CA ASP A 408 2.48 -7.91 38.13
C ASP A 408 3.40 -6.82 38.74
N GLY A 409 2.86 -5.61 38.90
CA GLY A 409 3.57 -4.47 39.48
C GLY A 409 4.49 -3.71 38.51
N HIS A 410 4.62 -4.15 37.25
CA HIS A 410 5.43 -3.46 36.23
C HIS A 410 4.54 -2.72 35.22
N ASP A 411 4.84 -1.43 34.98
CA ASP A 411 4.10 -0.61 34.02
C ASP A 411 4.27 -1.17 32.59
N THR A 412 3.15 -1.41 31.90
CA THR A 412 3.11 -1.96 30.53
C THR A 412 3.93 -1.17 29.50
N SER A 413 4.25 0.10 29.74
CA SER A 413 5.15 0.91 28.91
C SER A 413 6.62 0.47 29.00
N GLU A 414 7.04 -0.11 30.14
CA GLU A 414 8.42 -0.57 30.38
C GLU A 414 8.70 -1.95 29.78
N TRP A 415 7.65 -2.67 29.35
CA TRP A 415 7.79 -4.00 28.75
C TRP A 415 8.22 -3.93 27.29
N LYS A 416 9.02 -4.92 26.89
CA LYS A 416 9.17 -5.27 25.49
C LYS A 416 7.86 -5.86 24.98
N LEU A 417 7.36 -5.35 23.84
CA LEU A 417 6.02 -5.68 23.35
C LEU A 417 5.80 -7.17 23.10
N LYS A 418 6.81 -7.87 22.59
CA LYS A 418 6.72 -9.31 22.36
C LYS A 418 6.50 -10.08 23.66
N SER A 419 7.17 -9.69 24.74
CA SER A 419 7.03 -10.31 26.06
C SER A 419 5.69 -9.94 26.70
N LEU A 420 5.28 -8.66 26.65
CA LEU A 420 3.98 -8.21 27.13
C LEU A 420 2.83 -8.95 26.45
N ARG A 421 2.81 -8.96 25.11
CA ARG A 421 1.74 -9.59 24.32
C ARG A 421 1.75 -11.11 24.39
N ALA A 422 2.84 -11.75 24.83
CA ALA A 422 2.85 -13.17 25.14
C ALA A 422 2.00 -13.49 26.39
N GLN A 423 1.80 -12.52 27.29
CA GLN A 423 1.02 -12.69 28.52
C GLN A 423 -0.49 -12.64 28.32
N PHE A 424 -0.97 -12.26 27.13
CA PHE A 424 -2.40 -12.14 26.82
C PHE A 424 -2.85 -13.10 25.72
N ALA A 425 -3.95 -13.80 25.91
CA ALA A 425 -4.70 -14.46 24.85
C ALA A 425 -6.02 -13.70 24.65
N MET A 426 -6.46 -13.54 23.41
CA MET A 426 -7.67 -12.78 23.08
C MET A 426 -8.59 -13.57 22.17
N VAL A 427 -9.88 -13.55 22.48
CA VAL A 427 -10.97 -14.02 21.61
C VAL A 427 -11.87 -12.81 21.35
N SER A 428 -11.76 -12.24 20.14
CA SER A 428 -12.52 -11.07 19.71
C SER A 428 -13.88 -11.45 19.12
N GLN A 429 -14.79 -10.48 19.10
CA GLN A 429 -16.09 -10.58 18.42
C GLN A 429 -15.90 -10.88 16.93
N ASP A 430 -15.10 -10.06 16.26
CA ASP A 430 -14.73 -10.26 14.86
C ASP A 430 -13.53 -11.20 14.75
N VAL A 431 -13.82 -12.46 14.39
CA VAL A 431 -12.79 -13.48 14.19
C VAL A 431 -12.19 -13.36 12.80
N VAL A 432 -10.88 -13.05 12.76
CA VAL A 432 -10.10 -13.02 11.51
C VAL A 432 -9.20 -14.25 11.41
N MET A 433 -9.29 -14.92 10.26
CA MET A 433 -8.49 -16.10 9.90
C MET A 433 -7.59 -15.80 8.70
N LEU A 434 -6.34 -16.24 8.77
CA LEU A 434 -5.42 -16.14 7.63
C LEU A 434 -5.77 -17.23 6.61
N ASN A 435 -5.54 -16.91 5.33
CA ASN A 435 -5.68 -17.89 4.24
C ASN A 435 -4.49 -18.87 4.28
N ASP A 436 -4.56 -19.81 5.23
CA ASP A 436 -3.55 -20.82 5.52
C ASP A 436 -4.25 -22.08 6.04
N THR A 437 -3.47 -23.10 6.41
CA THR A 437 -4.00 -24.33 7.01
C THR A 437 -4.67 -24.06 8.35
N LEU A 438 -5.56 -24.97 8.75
CA LEU A 438 -6.19 -24.93 10.07
C LEU A 438 -5.14 -24.98 11.19
N ALA A 439 -4.13 -25.86 11.08
CA ALA A 439 -3.03 -25.93 12.04
C ALA A 439 -2.22 -24.62 12.13
N ALA A 440 -1.91 -23.98 10.99
CA ALA A 440 -1.21 -22.70 10.97
C ALA A 440 -2.02 -21.57 11.62
N ASN A 441 -3.36 -21.58 11.46
CA ASN A 441 -4.25 -20.62 12.10
C ASN A 441 -4.35 -20.83 13.63
N VAL A 442 -4.21 -22.05 14.13
CA VAL A 442 -4.18 -22.37 15.57
C VAL A 442 -2.85 -21.93 16.19
N ALA A 443 -1.71 -22.28 15.57
CA ALA A 443 -0.39 -21.95 16.10
C ALA A 443 0.00 -20.47 15.92
N LEU A 444 -0.55 -19.83 14.88
CA LEU A 444 -0.41 -18.41 14.49
C LEU A 444 0.93 -17.77 14.88
N GLY A 445 1.97 -18.07 14.10
CA GLY A 445 3.32 -17.50 14.27
C GLY A 445 4.20 -18.22 15.30
N SER A 446 3.66 -19.21 16.01
CA SER A 446 4.42 -20.17 16.82
C SER A 446 4.79 -21.39 15.97
N GLU A 447 5.77 -22.18 16.43
CA GLU A 447 6.06 -23.49 15.83
C GLU A 447 4.82 -24.40 15.93
N ILE A 448 4.55 -25.18 14.88
CA ILE A 448 3.38 -26.05 14.79
C ILE A 448 3.71 -27.39 15.43
N ASP A 449 3.22 -27.59 16.64
CA ASP A 449 3.20 -28.89 17.32
C ASP A 449 1.85 -29.56 17.05
N ARG A 450 1.88 -30.64 16.25
CA ARG A 450 0.66 -31.33 15.80
C ARG A 450 -0.13 -31.94 16.95
N GLU A 451 0.54 -32.42 17.99
CA GLU A 451 -0.12 -33.05 19.14
C GLU A 451 -0.87 -31.98 19.93
N ARG A 452 -0.18 -30.88 20.26
CA ARG A 452 -0.77 -29.73 20.94
C ARG A 452 -1.89 -29.07 20.13
N VAL A 453 -1.75 -28.97 18.80
CA VAL A 453 -2.84 -28.48 17.94
C VAL A 453 -4.07 -29.38 18.07
N ASN A 454 -3.91 -30.70 18.04
CA ASN A 454 -5.01 -31.64 18.19
C ASN A 454 -5.69 -31.51 19.57
N GLU A 455 -4.91 -31.41 20.65
CA GLU A 455 -5.44 -31.16 21.99
C GLU A 455 -6.28 -29.88 22.05
N CYS A 456 -5.79 -28.79 21.45
CA CYS A 456 -6.51 -27.52 21.39
C CYS A 456 -7.81 -27.62 20.58
N LEU A 457 -7.81 -28.39 19.48
CA LEU A 457 -9.01 -28.62 18.67
C LEU A 457 -10.04 -29.47 19.40
N VAL A 458 -9.62 -30.49 20.14
CA VAL A 458 -10.50 -31.29 21.00
C VAL A 458 -11.09 -30.43 22.12
N ALA A 459 -10.26 -29.66 22.83
CA ALA A 459 -10.71 -28.76 23.90
C ALA A 459 -11.67 -27.68 23.39
N ALA A 460 -11.49 -27.23 22.14
CA ALA A 460 -12.39 -26.31 21.45
C ALA A 460 -13.60 -26.98 20.77
N ASN A 461 -13.86 -28.28 21.01
CA ASN A 461 -14.97 -29.04 20.41
C ASN A 461 -14.96 -29.05 18.85
N LEU A 462 -13.79 -29.03 18.20
CA LEU A 462 -13.66 -29.01 16.73
C LEU A 462 -13.29 -30.37 16.10
N SER A 463 -12.99 -31.40 16.89
CA SER A 463 -12.53 -32.72 16.40
C SER A 463 -13.40 -33.30 15.30
N ALA A 464 -14.71 -33.44 15.53
CA ALA A 464 -15.65 -34.00 14.56
C ALA A 464 -15.70 -33.19 13.25
N HIS A 465 -15.50 -31.86 13.32
CA HIS A 465 -15.44 -31.05 12.11
C HIS A 465 -14.15 -31.29 11.34
N VAL A 466 -13.01 -31.36 12.05
CA VAL A 466 -11.69 -31.60 11.45
C VAL A 466 -11.63 -32.97 10.77
N GLU A 467 -12.24 -34.00 11.36
CA GLU A 467 -12.34 -35.34 10.75
C GLU A 467 -13.09 -35.35 9.42
N ASN A 468 -14.05 -34.44 9.24
CA ASN A 468 -14.83 -34.30 8.02
C ASN A 468 -14.14 -33.42 6.95
N LEU A 469 -13.02 -32.78 7.27
CA LEU A 469 -12.27 -31.99 6.30
C LEU A 469 -11.38 -32.91 5.44
N PRO A 470 -11.24 -32.63 4.13
CA PRO A 470 -10.54 -33.52 3.19
C PRO A 470 -9.05 -33.75 3.53
N GLN A 471 -8.42 -32.80 4.24
CA GLN A 471 -7.01 -32.88 4.66
C GLN A 471 -6.87 -32.72 6.18
N GLY A 472 -7.94 -32.89 6.95
CA GLY A 472 -7.93 -32.69 8.40
C GLY A 472 -7.37 -31.31 8.80
N MET A 473 -6.39 -31.31 9.70
CA MET A 473 -5.73 -30.09 10.19
C MET A 473 -4.88 -29.36 9.14
N ASP A 474 -4.47 -30.05 8.07
CA ASP A 474 -3.69 -29.47 6.98
C ASP A 474 -4.59 -28.80 5.92
N THR A 475 -5.91 -28.81 6.09
CA THR A 475 -6.87 -28.18 5.17
C THR A 475 -6.71 -26.66 5.16
N VAL A 476 -6.53 -26.09 3.96
CA VAL A 476 -6.49 -24.63 3.75
C VAL A 476 -7.90 -24.05 3.83
N LEU A 477 -8.12 -23.10 4.75
CA LEU A 477 -9.46 -22.58 5.06
C LEU A 477 -9.99 -21.54 4.07
N GLY A 478 -9.16 -21.04 3.17
CA GLY A 478 -9.53 -19.98 2.23
C GLY A 478 -9.56 -18.59 2.87
N HIS A 479 -10.04 -17.59 2.11
CA HIS A 479 -10.11 -16.21 2.57
C HIS A 479 -11.03 -16.07 3.79
N ASN A 480 -10.46 -15.63 4.92
CA ASN A 480 -11.14 -15.44 6.21
C ASN A 480 -11.99 -16.64 6.68
N ALA A 481 -11.62 -17.86 6.28
CA ALA A 481 -12.33 -19.08 6.59
C ALA A 481 -13.85 -19.01 6.32
N THR A 482 -14.27 -18.40 5.21
CA THR A 482 -15.70 -18.21 4.86
C THR A 482 -16.48 -19.52 4.68
N GLN A 483 -15.78 -20.65 4.53
CA GLN A 483 -16.39 -21.98 4.47
C GLN A 483 -16.84 -22.51 5.84
N LEU A 484 -16.33 -21.92 6.94
CA LEU A 484 -16.70 -22.29 8.29
C LEU A 484 -17.93 -21.51 8.76
N SER A 485 -18.79 -22.15 9.56
CA SER A 485 -19.88 -21.47 10.26
C SER A 485 -19.34 -20.46 11.27
N GLY A 486 -20.17 -19.50 11.69
CA GLY A 486 -19.79 -18.53 12.74
C GLY A 486 -19.24 -19.21 14.00
N GLY A 487 -19.94 -20.24 14.49
CA GLY A 487 -19.54 -20.98 15.69
C GLY A 487 -18.27 -21.81 15.51
N GLN A 488 -18.01 -22.32 14.30
CA GLN A 488 -16.74 -23.00 13.98
C GLN A 488 -15.57 -22.02 13.98
N ARG A 489 -15.72 -20.84 13.37
CA ARG A 489 -14.67 -19.80 13.39
C ARG A 489 -14.37 -19.36 14.82
N GLN A 490 -15.39 -19.18 15.64
CA GLN A 490 -15.24 -18.78 17.04
C GLN A 490 -14.51 -19.85 17.87
N ARG A 491 -14.89 -21.12 17.72
CA ARG A 491 -14.16 -22.25 18.33
C ARG A 491 -12.71 -22.33 17.85
N LEU A 492 -12.43 -22.01 16.60
CA LEU A 492 -11.06 -21.98 16.09
C LEU A 492 -10.24 -20.83 16.71
N ALA A 493 -10.86 -19.69 16.98
CA ALA A 493 -10.24 -18.60 17.74
C ALA A 493 -9.96 -19.01 19.21
N ILE A 494 -10.86 -19.80 19.82
CA ILE A 494 -10.65 -20.39 21.15
C ILE A 494 -9.48 -21.39 21.11
N ALA A 495 -9.41 -22.25 20.10
CA ALA A 495 -8.28 -23.17 19.90
C ALA A 495 -6.94 -22.41 19.77
N ARG A 496 -6.93 -21.28 19.05
CA ARG A 496 -5.76 -20.37 18.96
C ARG A 496 -5.37 -19.79 20.32
N ALA A 497 -6.36 -19.37 21.13
CA ALA A 497 -6.12 -18.85 22.47
C ALA A 497 -5.58 -19.94 23.43
N LEU A 498 -6.12 -21.17 23.36
CA LEU A 498 -5.63 -22.34 24.07
C LEU A 498 -4.18 -22.65 23.69
N TYR A 499 -3.89 -22.69 22.39
CA TYR A 499 -2.54 -22.97 21.89
C TYR A 499 -1.53 -21.92 22.37
N LYS A 500 -1.91 -20.64 22.41
CA LYS A 500 -1.03 -19.58 22.93
C LYS A 500 -0.70 -19.75 24.42
N ASN A 501 -1.60 -20.34 25.20
CA ASN A 501 -1.43 -20.63 26.62
C ASN A 501 -0.96 -19.43 27.49
N ALA A 502 -1.61 -18.28 27.32
CA ALA A 502 -1.30 -17.07 28.08
C ALA A 502 -2.01 -17.02 29.45
N PRO A 503 -1.40 -16.42 30.50
CA PRO A 503 -1.97 -16.32 31.85
C PRO A 503 -3.17 -15.38 31.96
N VAL A 504 -3.24 -14.35 31.11
CA VAL A 504 -4.36 -13.40 31.06
C VAL A 504 -5.21 -13.64 29.81
N LEU A 505 -6.51 -13.79 29.99
CA LEU A 505 -7.48 -14.01 28.92
C LEU A 505 -8.38 -12.78 28.73
N LEU A 506 -8.52 -12.33 27.49
CA LEU A 506 -9.39 -11.22 27.09
C LEU A 506 -10.49 -11.76 26.18
N LEU A 507 -11.74 -11.69 26.62
CA LEU A 507 -12.91 -12.16 25.89
C LEU A 507 -13.80 -10.97 25.52
N ASP A 508 -14.00 -10.72 24.23
CA ASP A 508 -14.86 -9.64 23.73
C ASP A 508 -16.02 -10.25 22.95
N GLU A 509 -17.21 -10.29 23.55
CA GLU A 509 -18.47 -10.74 22.94
C GLU A 509 -18.40 -12.10 22.19
N ALA A 510 -17.81 -13.11 22.85
CA ALA A 510 -17.45 -14.38 22.22
C ALA A 510 -18.63 -15.34 21.86
N THR A 511 -19.89 -14.89 21.87
CA THR A 511 -21.08 -15.73 21.62
C THR A 511 -22.16 -15.07 20.75
N SER A 512 -21.95 -13.86 20.22
CA SER A 512 -23.00 -13.15 19.45
C SER A 512 -23.34 -13.85 18.12
N ALA A 513 -24.63 -13.97 17.79
CA ALA A 513 -25.15 -14.48 16.50
C ALA A 513 -24.88 -15.97 16.17
N LEU A 514 -24.93 -16.85 17.18
CA LEU A 514 -24.82 -18.30 17.01
C LEU A 514 -26.19 -19.01 17.22
N ASP A 515 -26.36 -20.17 16.59
CA ASP A 515 -27.44 -21.10 16.93
C ASP A 515 -27.19 -21.74 18.30
N THR A 516 -28.25 -22.25 18.95
CA THR A 516 -28.21 -22.75 20.34
C THR A 516 -27.22 -23.90 20.55
N GLU A 517 -27.06 -24.80 19.57
CA GLU A 517 -26.11 -25.91 19.67
C GLU A 517 -24.67 -25.41 19.57
N SER A 518 -24.37 -24.59 18.55
CA SER A 518 -23.07 -23.94 18.39
C SER A 518 -22.69 -23.10 19.61
N GLU A 519 -23.66 -22.37 20.19
CA GLU A 519 -23.45 -21.56 21.38
C GLU A 519 -23.03 -22.42 22.57
N ARG A 520 -23.72 -23.54 22.83
CA ARG A 520 -23.36 -24.46 23.92
C ARG A 520 -21.93 -24.97 23.78
N LEU A 521 -21.55 -25.39 22.56
CA LEU A 521 -20.20 -25.88 22.27
C LEU A 521 -19.13 -24.79 22.42
N VAL A 522 -19.46 -23.53 22.12
CA VAL A 522 -18.57 -22.39 22.33
C VAL A 522 -18.43 -22.08 23.82
N GLN A 523 -19.53 -22.06 24.59
CA GLN A 523 -19.51 -21.85 26.03
C GLN A 523 -18.69 -22.93 26.75
N ASP A 524 -18.89 -24.21 26.41
CA ASP A 524 -18.10 -25.33 26.96
C ASP A 524 -16.60 -25.14 26.70
N ALA A 525 -16.24 -24.67 25.50
CA ALA A 525 -14.85 -24.41 25.13
C ALA A 525 -14.27 -23.19 25.86
N LEU A 526 -15.05 -22.12 26.04
CA LEU A 526 -14.66 -20.95 26.83
C LEU A 526 -14.43 -21.31 28.30
N GLN A 527 -15.31 -22.12 28.88
CA GLN A 527 -15.19 -22.53 30.28
C GLN A 527 -13.89 -23.32 30.52
N ARG A 528 -13.48 -24.18 29.58
CA ARG A 528 -12.18 -24.88 29.62
C ARG A 528 -11.01 -23.89 29.46
N LEU A 529 -11.12 -22.94 28.55
CA LEU A 529 -10.10 -21.92 28.31
C LEU A 529 -9.86 -21.03 29.55
N MET A 530 -10.90 -20.72 30.31
CA MET A 530 -10.84 -19.84 31.49
C MET A 530 -10.19 -20.48 32.73
N GLN A 531 -10.03 -21.80 32.77
CA GLN A 531 -9.50 -22.48 33.96
C GLN A 531 -8.07 -22.01 34.28
N ASN A 532 -7.85 -21.66 35.55
CA ASN A 532 -6.56 -21.23 36.10
C ASN A 532 -5.94 -19.98 35.42
N ARG A 533 -6.78 -19.05 34.94
CA ARG A 533 -6.33 -17.82 34.27
C ARG A 533 -7.09 -16.60 34.75
N THR A 534 -6.39 -15.47 34.86
CA THR A 534 -7.06 -14.18 35.05
C THR A 534 -7.85 -13.87 33.79
N THR A 535 -9.17 -13.73 33.91
CA THR A 535 -10.05 -13.57 32.75
C THR A 535 -10.82 -12.27 32.81
N LEU A 536 -10.75 -11.49 31.74
CA LEU A 536 -11.49 -10.26 31.57
C LEU A 536 -12.49 -10.44 30.43
N ILE A 537 -13.78 -10.23 30.72
CA ILE A 537 -14.87 -10.47 29.78
C ILE A 537 -15.61 -9.17 29.54
N VAL A 538 -15.65 -8.71 28.29
CA VAL A 538 -16.62 -7.71 27.84
C VAL A 538 -17.85 -8.49 27.41
N ALA A 539 -18.85 -8.52 28.29
CA ALA A 539 -20.01 -9.37 28.11
C ALA A 539 -21.26 -8.54 27.83
N HIS A 540 -22.04 -9.04 26.87
CA HIS A 540 -23.40 -8.62 26.58
C HIS A 540 -24.42 -9.71 26.92
N ARG A 541 -24.00 -10.91 27.35
CA ARG A 541 -24.90 -12.01 27.73
C ARG A 541 -24.93 -12.21 29.23
N LEU A 542 -26.14 -12.35 29.78
CA LEU A 542 -26.36 -12.45 31.22
C LEU A 542 -25.73 -13.72 31.82
N SER A 543 -25.80 -14.88 31.15
CA SER A 543 -25.19 -16.12 31.65
C SER A 543 -23.69 -15.97 31.90
N THR A 544 -22.97 -15.33 30.98
CA THR A 544 -21.51 -15.12 31.09
C THR A 544 -21.17 -14.16 32.22
N ILE A 545 -22.05 -13.19 32.51
CA ILE A 545 -21.86 -12.18 33.55
C ILE A 545 -22.14 -12.74 34.94
N GLN A 546 -23.16 -13.60 35.09
CA GLN A 546 -23.53 -14.18 36.38
C GLN A 546 -22.46 -15.09 36.98
N HIS A 547 -21.64 -15.72 36.13
CA HIS A 547 -20.56 -16.61 36.55
C HIS A 547 -19.23 -15.89 36.85
N ALA A 548 -19.17 -14.55 36.72
CA ALA A 548 -17.96 -13.80 37.05
C ALA A 548 -17.81 -13.62 38.57
N ASP A 549 -16.57 -13.73 39.07
CA ASP A 549 -16.25 -13.47 40.48
C ASP A 549 -16.55 -12.01 40.85
N ARG A 550 -16.35 -11.10 39.89
CA ARG A 550 -16.60 -9.67 40.06
C ARG A 550 -17.10 -9.04 38.76
N ILE A 551 -18.12 -8.20 38.89
CA ILE A 551 -18.71 -7.43 37.81
C ILE A 551 -18.32 -5.97 38.00
N ILE A 552 -17.86 -5.33 36.93
CA ILE A 552 -17.51 -3.91 36.84
C ILE A 552 -18.48 -3.24 35.89
N VAL A 553 -19.29 -2.33 36.41
CA VAL A 553 -20.27 -1.58 35.64
C VAL A 553 -19.65 -0.27 35.19
N MET A 554 -19.57 -0.06 33.89
CA MET A 554 -18.97 1.13 33.29
C MET A 554 -20.03 2.06 32.71
N GLU A 555 -19.87 3.35 32.95
CA GLU A 555 -20.71 4.41 32.39
C GLU A 555 -19.84 5.62 32.07
N GLN A 556 -19.96 6.15 30.84
CA GLN A 556 -19.25 7.35 30.38
C GLN A 556 -17.72 7.35 30.68
N GLY A 557 -17.06 6.20 30.49
CA GLY A 557 -15.61 6.08 30.70
C GLY A 557 -15.17 5.96 32.16
N ARG A 558 -16.10 5.80 33.11
CA ARG A 558 -15.84 5.63 34.55
C ARG A 558 -16.45 4.34 35.08
N ILE A 559 -15.96 3.87 36.22
CA ILE A 559 -16.57 2.76 36.96
C ILE A 559 -17.70 3.33 37.83
N ALA A 560 -18.93 2.91 37.55
CA ALA A 560 -20.12 3.32 38.30
C ALA A 560 -20.35 2.42 39.52
N GLU A 561 -20.28 1.11 39.32
CA GLU A 561 -20.56 0.10 40.35
C GLU A 561 -19.62 -1.09 40.18
N GLN A 562 -19.35 -1.80 41.28
CA GLN A 562 -18.56 -3.03 41.26
C GLN A 562 -18.95 -3.97 42.40
N GLY A 563 -18.97 -5.27 42.14
CA GLY A 563 -19.32 -6.28 43.14
C GLY A 563 -19.65 -7.62 42.52
N SER A 564 -20.10 -8.58 43.33
CA SER A 564 -20.68 -9.83 42.80
C SER A 564 -22.09 -9.58 42.25
N HIS A 565 -22.60 -10.52 41.45
CA HIS A 565 -23.97 -10.45 40.91
C HIS A 565 -25.00 -10.17 42.01
N GLN A 566 -24.93 -10.91 43.12
CA GLN A 566 -25.87 -10.75 44.25
C GLN A 566 -25.77 -9.37 44.90
N GLN A 567 -24.56 -8.84 45.07
CA GLN A 567 -24.34 -7.53 45.67
C GLN A 567 -24.90 -6.40 44.78
N LEU A 568 -24.65 -6.46 43.47
CA LEU A 568 -25.13 -5.44 42.53
C LEU A 568 -26.65 -5.48 42.34
N MET A 569 -27.26 -6.66 42.38
CA MET A 569 -28.72 -6.79 42.37
C MET A 569 -29.37 -6.20 43.63
N ALA A 570 -28.73 -6.36 44.79
CA ALA A 570 -29.24 -5.80 46.05
C ALA A 570 -29.12 -4.26 46.14
N LEU A 571 -28.17 -3.68 45.40
CA LEU A 571 -27.97 -2.22 45.34
C LEU A 571 -29.03 -1.49 44.48
N ASP A 572 -29.83 -2.22 43.70
CA ASP A 572 -30.84 -1.67 42.76
C ASP A 572 -30.30 -0.55 41.85
N GLY A 573 -29.03 -0.71 41.47
CA GLY A 573 -28.25 0.25 40.72
C GLY A 573 -28.44 0.19 39.20
N LEU A 574 -27.47 0.73 38.46
CA LEU A 574 -27.43 0.65 36.99
C LEU A 574 -27.44 -0.81 36.51
N TYR A 575 -26.69 -1.68 37.19
CA TYR A 575 -26.66 -3.10 36.85
C TYR A 575 -28.03 -3.78 36.95
N ALA A 576 -28.73 -3.59 38.08
CA ALA A 576 -30.04 -4.19 38.32
C ALA A 576 -31.08 -3.71 37.30
N ARG A 577 -31.03 -2.43 36.91
CA ARG A 577 -31.88 -1.87 35.84
C ARG A 577 -31.60 -2.50 34.49
N LEU A 578 -30.33 -2.59 34.07
CA LEU A 578 -29.95 -3.22 32.81
C LEU A 578 -30.40 -4.68 32.78
N GLN A 579 -30.22 -5.41 33.88
CA GLN A 579 -30.59 -6.82 34.00
C GLN A 579 -32.12 -7.02 33.95
N THR A 580 -32.88 -6.19 34.66
CA THR A 580 -34.34 -6.24 34.63
C THR A 580 -34.88 -5.96 33.22
N LEU A 581 -34.28 -5.00 32.51
CA LEU A 581 -34.63 -4.70 31.12
C LEU A 581 -34.31 -5.89 30.21
N ALA A 582 -33.09 -6.43 30.29
CA ALA A 582 -32.63 -7.57 29.50
C ALA A 582 -33.56 -8.78 29.65
N VAL A 583 -33.92 -9.13 30.89
CA VAL A 583 -34.81 -10.26 31.21
C VAL A 583 -36.23 -10.01 30.68
N ARG A 584 -36.75 -8.78 30.78
CA ARG A 584 -38.08 -8.43 30.24
C ARG A 584 -38.13 -8.47 28.71
N SER A 585 -37.02 -8.15 28.04
CA SER A 585 -36.92 -8.18 26.59
C SER A 585 -36.57 -9.56 26.00
N ALA A 586 -36.16 -10.52 26.82
CA ALA A 586 -35.74 -11.84 26.35
C ALA A 586 -36.93 -12.70 25.88
N THR A 587 -36.77 -13.34 24.72
CA THR A 587 -37.73 -14.31 24.19
C THR A 587 -37.64 -15.62 25.02
N PRO A 588 -38.75 -16.32 25.32
CA PRO A 588 -38.71 -17.58 26.07
C PRO A 588 -37.73 -18.59 25.43
N GLY A 589 -36.73 -19.04 26.20
CA GLY A 589 -35.72 -20.02 25.76
C GLY A 589 -34.41 -19.43 25.22
N GLN A 590 -34.25 -18.10 25.20
CA GLN A 590 -32.98 -17.44 24.87
C GLN A 590 -32.34 -16.78 26.09
N ASP A 591 -31.01 -16.77 26.13
CA ASP A 591 -30.25 -16.12 27.18
C ASP A 591 -30.34 -14.58 27.05
N PRO A 592 -30.71 -13.83 28.10
CA PRO A 592 -30.91 -12.38 28.01
C PRO A 592 -29.64 -11.62 27.63
N THR A 593 -29.77 -10.60 26.79
CA THR A 593 -28.67 -9.69 26.42
C THR A 593 -28.79 -8.32 27.08
N LEU A 594 -27.68 -7.84 27.64
CA LEU A 594 -27.50 -6.62 28.44
C LEU A 594 -27.02 -5.41 27.63
#